data_AF-A0AAI9PNC7-F1
#
_entry.id   AF-A0AAI9PNC7-F1
#
_cell.length_a   1.000
_cell.length_b   1.000
_cell.length_c   1.000
_cell.angle_alpha   90.00
_cell.angle_beta   90.00
_cell.angle_gamma   90.00
#
_symmetry.space_group_name_H-M   'P 1'
#
loop_
_entity.id
_entity.type
_entity.pdbx_description
1 polymer ?
#
loop_
_entity_poly.entity_id
_entity_poly.type
_entity_poly.pdbx_seq_one_letter_code
_entity_poly.pdbx_strand_id
1 'polypeptide(L)'
;MTENDIRQAFRDGAAGWLCDGYAVKVSYVARTVEQQQGSRAELWGAMVAVSGEPPREGIDFEIQIDDAIFGHTEYRVKSRGDLEEFLQNAALGILRVRDQSFWLADDPRNSRLGAAAKRFEILSERDTWFSPLHYRVRADFQAPFPTRSVYALDTALRRADPPFDGLADVAQSLGINIAGALVEPTISISVSPPADLIMESCKLSNNELTLVIHAHPNLEISCLDVSVRAVPGKNMQFRHRVSGNFTWTDLDGRKTGVATVDLEDANSALVMLVVGKHTVRRQWFLDPTKAPNLRLVAMNTFDKDLRRFKAALFDTDQSRHFEQAVAGLLFMLGFIPAAPNETDAPDLIVMTPGGRLVLVECTFKTSEIENKIGKLVDRREALKKAIGSSSHLTDPVAVLVCRVPRENIVHASAAKDYEVLLLTGENLEEGLTRTHLRNDPDQLIEQALAALREQAESVVSAGTQSPQP
;
A
#
# COMPACT_ATOMS: atom_id res chain seq x y z
N MET A 1 -8.31 -12.64 29.68
CA MET A 1 -7.95 -13.73 28.75
C MET A 1 -6.65 -14.30 29.27
N THR A 2 -6.63 -15.58 29.62
CA THR A 2 -5.41 -16.26 30.09
C THR A 2 -4.44 -16.48 28.92
N GLU A 3 -3.17 -16.80 29.20
CA GLU A 3 -2.20 -17.19 28.18
C GLU A 3 -2.73 -18.33 27.29
N ASN A 4 -3.34 -19.34 27.91
CA ASN A 4 -3.91 -20.49 27.21
C ASN A 4 -5.04 -20.06 26.27
N ASP A 5 -5.88 -19.11 26.68
CA ASP A 5 -6.95 -18.59 25.83
C ASP A 5 -6.38 -17.86 24.59
N ILE A 6 -5.33 -17.05 24.75
CA ILE A 6 -4.68 -16.34 23.63
C ILE A 6 -4.04 -17.36 22.66
N ARG A 7 -3.34 -18.36 23.20
CA ARG A 7 -2.74 -19.43 22.40
C ARG A 7 -3.78 -20.24 21.65
N GLN A 8 -4.89 -20.59 22.30
CA GLN A 8 -5.97 -21.34 21.69
C GLN A 8 -6.64 -20.53 20.58
N ALA A 9 -6.91 -19.23 20.82
CA ALA A 9 -7.49 -18.36 19.80
C ALA A 9 -6.60 -18.24 18.55
N PHE A 10 -5.27 -18.16 18.71
CA PHE A 10 -4.35 -18.15 17.57
C PHE A 10 -4.38 -19.49 16.81
N ARG A 11 -4.35 -20.61 17.52
CA ARG A 11 -4.42 -21.95 16.92
C ARG A 11 -5.71 -22.15 16.14
N ASP A 12 -6.85 -21.80 16.73
CA ASP A 12 -8.16 -21.92 16.10
C ASP A 12 -8.24 -21.07 14.82
N GLY A 13 -7.68 -19.86 14.85
CA GLY A 13 -7.63 -19.00 13.68
C GLY A 13 -6.72 -19.54 12.59
N ALA A 14 -5.49 -19.94 12.95
CA ALA A 14 -4.52 -20.45 11.99
C ALA A 14 -5.05 -21.73 11.32
N ALA A 15 -5.63 -22.66 12.10
CA ALA A 15 -6.19 -23.90 11.57
C ALA A 15 -7.29 -23.67 10.51
N GLY A 16 -8.03 -22.56 10.56
CA GLY A 16 -9.00 -22.22 9.53
C GLY A 16 -8.40 -21.71 8.22
N TRP A 17 -7.12 -21.31 8.23
CA TRP A 17 -6.46 -20.61 7.12
C TRP A 17 -5.37 -21.44 6.43
N LEU A 18 -4.78 -22.41 7.13
CA LEU A 18 -3.71 -23.23 6.59
C LEU A 18 -4.22 -24.17 5.51
N CYS A 19 -3.50 -24.22 4.40
CA CYS A 19 -3.71 -25.19 3.33
C CYS A 19 -2.41 -25.96 3.04
N ASP A 20 -2.55 -27.15 2.46
CA ASP A 20 -1.41 -27.92 1.97
C ASP A 20 -0.61 -27.13 0.93
N GLY A 21 0.72 -27.21 0.98
CA GLY A 21 1.59 -26.56 0.01
C GLY A 21 1.90 -25.09 0.28
N TYR A 22 1.50 -24.55 1.43
CA TYR A 22 1.93 -23.23 1.91
C TYR A 22 3.44 -23.15 2.09
N ALA A 23 4.00 -21.95 1.90
CA ALA A 23 5.38 -21.65 2.21
C ALA A 23 5.52 -21.09 3.63
N VAL A 24 6.64 -21.42 4.25
CA VAL A 24 7.12 -20.86 5.50
C VAL A 24 8.38 -20.06 5.20
N LYS A 25 8.36 -18.78 5.58
CA LYS A 25 9.50 -17.87 5.51
C LYS A 25 9.96 -17.60 6.93
N VAL A 26 11.23 -17.85 7.22
CA VAL A 26 11.81 -17.66 8.54
C VAL A 26 13.06 -16.80 8.45
N SER A 27 13.02 -15.63 9.06
CA SER A 27 14.21 -14.84 9.38
C SER A 27 14.51 -15.01 10.86
N TYR A 28 15.77 -15.18 11.25
CA TYR A 28 16.13 -15.39 12.65
C TYR A 28 17.53 -14.87 12.97
N VAL A 29 17.68 -14.46 14.23
CA VAL A 29 18.96 -14.19 14.88
C VAL A 29 19.01 -15.00 16.16
N ALA A 30 20.02 -15.84 16.27
CA ALA A 30 20.20 -16.76 17.39
C ALA A 30 21.62 -16.71 17.94
N ARG A 31 21.81 -17.32 19.10
CA ARG A 31 23.11 -17.54 19.73
C ARG A 31 23.25 -18.98 20.20
N THR A 32 24.39 -19.59 19.94
CA THR A 32 24.75 -20.90 20.49
C THR A 32 25.28 -20.74 21.91
N VAL A 33 24.66 -21.42 22.87
CA VAL A 33 25.03 -21.41 24.28
C VAL A 33 25.38 -22.84 24.70
N GLU A 34 26.54 -23.02 25.33
CA GLU A 34 26.91 -24.30 25.94
C GLU A 34 26.09 -24.56 27.21
N GLN A 35 25.52 -25.76 27.30
CA GLN A 35 24.81 -26.28 28.47
C GLN A 35 25.47 -27.58 28.96
N GLN A 36 25.13 -28.00 30.17
CA GLN A 36 25.67 -29.22 30.78
C GLN A 36 25.36 -30.50 29.97
N GLN A 37 24.38 -30.47 29.06
CA GLN A 37 23.96 -31.58 28.20
C GLN A 37 24.14 -31.29 26.69
N GLY A 38 25.04 -30.37 26.32
CA GLY A 38 25.34 -30.02 24.92
C GLY A 38 25.11 -28.55 24.60
N SER A 39 25.19 -28.16 23.33
CA SER A 39 24.92 -26.79 22.89
C SER A 39 23.44 -26.58 22.55
N ARG A 40 22.88 -25.43 22.93
CA ARG A 40 21.51 -24.99 22.59
C ARG A 40 21.57 -23.70 21.79
N ALA A 41 20.76 -23.58 20.73
CA ALA A 41 20.61 -22.33 19.98
C ALA A 41 19.44 -21.50 20.53
N GLU A 42 19.75 -20.33 21.07
CA GLU A 42 18.80 -19.41 21.69
C GLU A 42 18.43 -18.26 20.75
N LEU A 43 17.15 -18.10 20.42
CA LEU A 43 16.64 -17.02 19.57
C LEU A 43 16.60 -15.70 20.33
N TRP A 44 17.23 -14.70 19.74
CA TRP A 44 17.13 -13.29 20.14
C TRP A 44 16.14 -12.52 19.28
N GLY A 45 15.81 -13.04 18.09
CA GLY A 45 14.71 -12.54 17.29
C GLY A 45 14.36 -13.51 16.18
N ALA A 46 13.07 -13.62 15.86
CA ALA A 46 12.60 -14.36 14.71
C ALA A 46 11.34 -13.73 14.11
N MET A 47 11.27 -13.74 12.78
CA MET A 47 10.08 -13.45 12.01
C MET A 47 9.68 -14.69 11.22
N VAL A 48 8.45 -15.14 11.43
CA VAL A 48 7.84 -16.26 10.74
C VAL A 48 6.68 -15.72 9.92
N ALA A 49 6.69 -15.96 8.61
CA ALA A 49 5.57 -15.67 7.73
C ALA A 49 5.12 -16.95 7.02
N VAL A 50 3.82 -17.23 7.08
CA VAL A 50 3.21 -18.42 6.50
C VAL A 50 2.16 -17.97 5.48
N SER A 51 2.34 -18.32 4.21
CA SER A 51 1.46 -17.88 3.12
C SER A 51 1.34 -18.91 1.99
N GLY A 52 0.34 -18.75 1.13
CA GLY A 52 0.18 -19.56 -0.08
C GLY A 52 1.10 -19.17 -1.24
N GLU A 53 1.97 -18.18 -1.06
CA GLU A 53 2.94 -17.77 -2.09
C GLU A 53 4.06 -18.81 -2.19
N PRO A 54 4.60 -19.07 -3.40
CA PRO A 54 5.78 -19.93 -3.54
C PRO A 54 6.99 -19.32 -2.82
N PRO A 55 7.90 -20.16 -2.28
CA PRO A 55 9.18 -19.69 -1.77
C PRO A 55 10.02 -19.09 -2.90
N ARG A 56 10.78 -18.05 -2.60
CA ARG A 56 11.69 -17.40 -3.55
C ARG A 56 13.00 -18.17 -3.66
N GLU A 57 13.56 -18.22 -4.85
CA GLU A 57 14.84 -18.89 -5.10
C GLU A 57 16.03 -17.94 -4.83
N GLY A 58 17.14 -18.49 -4.33
CA GLY A 58 18.42 -17.79 -4.24
C GLY A 58 18.54 -16.74 -3.13
N ILE A 59 17.62 -16.72 -2.16
CA ILE A 59 17.65 -15.76 -1.04
C ILE A 59 17.96 -16.38 0.32
N ASP A 60 18.03 -17.71 0.38
CA ASP A 60 18.34 -18.46 1.59
C ASP A 60 19.80 -18.27 1.98
N PHE A 61 20.06 -17.93 3.24
CA PHE A 61 21.41 -17.86 3.78
C PHE A 61 21.43 -18.19 5.27
N GLU A 62 22.58 -18.66 5.74
CA GLU A 62 22.90 -18.78 7.16
C GLU A 62 24.35 -18.35 7.36
N ILE A 63 24.57 -17.37 8.23
CA ILE A 63 25.86 -16.84 8.59
C ILE A 63 26.08 -17.14 10.06
N GLN A 64 27.11 -17.93 10.36
CA GLN A 64 27.56 -18.19 11.71
C GLN A 64 28.87 -17.44 11.96
N ILE A 65 28.88 -16.59 12.99
CA ILE A 65 30.05 -15.82 13.42
C ILE A 65 30.20 -16.04 14.92
N ASP A 66 31.28 -16.72 15.31
CA ASP A 66 31.50 -17.18 16.68
C ASP A 66 30.27 -17.96 17.22
N ASP A 67 29.59 -17.41 18.23
CA ASP A 67 28.38 -17.96 18.82
C ASP A 67 27.09 -17.36 18.22
N ALA A 68 27.16 -16.34 17.37
CA ALA A 68 25.99 -15.72 16.74
C ALA A 68 25.62 -16.41 15.42
N ILE A 69 24.33 -16.58 15.17
CA ILE A 69 23.76 -17.15 13.95
C ILE A 69 22.73 -16.15 13.38
N PHE A 70 22.85 -15.84 12.11
CA PHE A 70 21.92 -15.01 11.35
C PHE A 70 21.43 -15.83 10.16
N GLY A 71 20.12 -15.92 9.96
CA GLY A 71 19.62 -16.74 8.86
C GLY A 71 18.30 -16.30 8.30
N HIS A 72 18.12 -16.62 7.03
CA HIS A 72 16.86 -16.52 6.30
C HIS A 72 16.64 -17.81 5.51
N THR A 73 15.44 -18.37 5.60
CA THR A 73 15.05 -19.49 4.73
C THR A 73 13.59 -19.41 4.33
N GLU A 74 13.31 -19.79 3.09
CA GLU A 74 11.95 -20.03 2.61
C GLU A 74 11.81 -21.46 2.11
N TYR A 75 10.79 -22.16 2.59
CA TYR A 75 10.53 -23.53 2.13
C TYR A 75 9.04 -23.82 2.07
N ARG A 76 8.67 -24.71 1.15
CA ARG A 76 7.30 -25.19 1.02
C ARG A 76 7.05 -26.35 1.96
N VAL A 77 5.98 -26.28 2.75
CA VAL A 77 5.54 -27.37 3.61
C VAL A 77 4.44 -28.15 2.90
N LYS A 78 4.60 -29.48 2.85
CA LYS A 78 3.72 -30.34 2.05
C LYS A 78 2.33 -30.46 2.63
N SER A 79 2.24 -30.69 3.95
CA SER A 79 0.97 -30.94 4.61
C SER A 79 0.58 -29.82 5.58
N ARG A 80 -0.72 -29.57 5.68
CA ARG A 80 -1.33 -28.72 6.68
C ARG A 80 -0.99 -29.16 8.10
N GLY A 81 -0.93 -30.48 8.36
CA GLY A 81 -0.57 -31.01 9.68
C GLY A 81 0.82 -30.59 10.14
N ASP A 82 1.81 -30.64 9.25
CA ASP A 82 3.18 -30.20 9.54
C ASP A 82 3.25 -28.69 9.80
N LEU A 83 2.46 -27.89 9.08
CA LEU A 83 2.33 -26.44 9.31
C LEU A 83 1.69 -26.15 10.67
N GLU A 84 0.64 -26.88 11.03
CA GLU A 84 0.00 -26.76 12.33
C GLU A 84 1.01 -27.11 13.44
N GLU A 85 1.77 -28.19 13.33
CA GLU A 85 2.82 -28.54 14.30
C GLU A 85 3.89 -27.45 14.39
N PHE A 86 4.38 -26.97 13.25
CA PHE A 86 5.38 -25.90 13.18
C PHE A 86 4.90 -24.63 13.90
N LEU A 87 3.68 -24.16 13.61
CA LEU A 87 3.10 -22.98 14.25
C LEU A 87 2.82 -23.20 15.73
N GLN A 88 2.43 -24.41 16.13
CA GLN A 88 2.22 -24.75 17.54
C GLN A 88 3.53 -24.71 18.33
N ASN A 89 4.63 -25.20 17.75
CA ASN A 89 5.96 -25.13 18.34
C ASN A 89 6.45 -23.67 18.40
N ALA A 90 6.30 -22.91 17.30
CA ALA A 90 6.70 -21.51 17.26
C ALA A 90 5.94 -20.68 18.30
N ALA A 91 4.64 -20.96 18.49
CA ALA A 91 3.82 -20.34 19.52
C ALA A 91 4.22 -20.73 20.96
N LEU A 92 5.03 -21.77 21.14
CA LEU A 92 5.65 -22.15 22.42
C LEU A 92 7.06 -21.55 22.60
N GLY A 93 7.54 -20.79 21.62
CA GLY A 93 8.91 -20.27 21.59
C GLY A 93 9.93 -21.30 21.11
N ILE A 94 9.53 -22.26 20.28
CA ILE A 94 10.43 -23.27 19.69
C ILE A 94 10.30 -23.17 18.17
N LEU A 95 11.40 -22.88 17.48
CA LEU A 95 11.43 -22.75 16.03
C LEU A 95 12.29 -23.86 15.43
N ARG A 96 11.71 -24.66 14.55
CA ARG A 96 12.46 -25.66 13.77
C ARG A 96 12.70 -25.10 12.39
N VAL A 97 13.96 -24.94 12.02
CA VAL A 97 14.36 -24.41 10.71
C VAL A 97 15.26 -25.46 10.08
N ARG A 98 14.76 -26.10 9.01
CA ARG A 98 15.41 -27.28 8.42
C ARG A 98 15.67 -28.35 9.49
N ASP A 99 16.92 -28.74 9.69
CA ASP A 99 17.33 -29.76 10.67
C ASP A 99 17.74 -29.17 12.04
N GLN A 100 17.69 -27.84 12.20
CA GLN A 100 18.07 -27.16 13.43
C GLN A 100 16.85 -26.75 14.25
N SER A 101 16.96 -26.91 15.57
CA SER A 101 15.97 -26.42 16.53
C SER A 101 16.53 -25.23 17.28
N PHE A 102 15.71 -24.21 17.42
CA PHE A 102 16.01 -23.00 18.15
C PHE A 102 14.95 -22.78 19.21
N TRP A 103 15.35 -22.23 20.35
CA TRP A 103 14.44 -21.91 21.43
C TRP A 103 14.53 -20.43 21.75
N LEU A 104 13.40 -19.78 22.04
CA LEU A 104 13.40 -18.41 22.53
C LEU A 104 14.34 -18.28 23.74
N ALA A 105 15.21 -17.27 23.71
CA ALA A 105 16.16 -17.03 24.78
C ALA A 105 15.46 -16.90 26.14
N ASP A 106 16.04 -17.51 27.16
CA ASP A 106 15.56 -17.46 28.53
C ASP A 106 16.38 -16.42 29.31
N ASP A 107 15.80 -15.81 30.36
CA ASP A 107 16.56 -14.83 31.17
C ASP A 107 17.73 -15.56 31.87
N PRO A 108 19.00 -15.21 31.57
CA PRO A 108 20.15 -15.88 32.15
C PRO A 108 20.19 -15.77 33.68
N ARG A 109 19.53 -14.77 34.27
CA ARG A 109 19.41 -14.56 35.73
C ARG A 109 18.43 -15.51 36.40
N ASN A 110 17.45 -16.05 35.67
CA ASN A 110 16.42 -16.95 36.19
C ASN A 110 16.70 -18.43 35.95
N SER A 111 17.88 -18.78 35.40
CA SER A 111 18.33 -20.15 35.11
C SER A 111 18.27 -21.14 36.29
N ARG A 112 18.04 -20.67 37.53
CA ARG A 112 17.90 -21.50 38.75
C ARG A 112 16.47 -21.72 39.26
N LEU A 113 15.44 -21.07 38.68
CA LEU A 113 14.08 -21.04 39.25
C LEU A 113 12.97 -21.61 38.35
N GLY A 114 13.32 -22.23 37.21
CA GLY A 114 12.36 -22.76 36.23
C GLY A 114 12.24 -21.87 34.99
N ALA A 115 11.54 -22.37 33.96
CA ALA A 115 11.41 -21.68 32.66
C ALA A 115 10.94 -20.23 32.84
N ALA A 116 11.60 -19.29 32.15
CA ALA A 116 11.27 -17.88 32.22
C ALA A 116 9.82 -17.63 31.80
N ALA A 117 9.16 -16.65 32.43
CA ALA A 117 7.84 -16.22 32.01
C ALA A 117 7.91 -15.75 30.55
N LYS A 118 6.95 -16.18 29.73
CA LYS A 118 6.78 -15.72 28.35
C LYS A 118 5.50 -14.90 28.27
N ARG A 119 5.51 -13.85 27.45
CA ARG A 119 4.31 -13.06 27.17
C ARG A 119 3.81 -13.37 25.77
N PHE A 120 2.49 -13.40 25.63
CA PHE A 120 1.81 -13.84 24.43
C PHE A 120 0.76 -12.82 24.00
N GLU A 121 0.81 -12.43 22.73
CA GLU A 121 -0.05 -11.39 22.17
C GLU A 121 -0.64 -11.85 20.84
N ILE A 122 -1.95 -11.67 20.65
CA ILE A 122 -2.60 -11.66 19.33
C ILE A 122 -2.78 -10.19 18.95
N LEU A 123 -2.24 -9.78 17.80
CA LEU A 123 -2.35 -8.41 17.30
C LEU A 123 -3.48 -8.23 16.28
N SER A 124 -4.38 -9.20 16.14
CA SER A 124 -5.54 -9.10 15.26
C SER A 124 -6.54 -8.09 15.84
N GLU A 125 -6.48 -6.87 15.32
CA GLU A 125 -7.39 -5.78 15.65
C GLU A 125 -8.79 -6.04 15.08
N ARG A 126 -9.83 -5.72 15.86
CA ARG A 126 -11.24 -6.07 15.55
C ARG A 126 -11.82 -5.34 14.34
N ASP A 127 -11.11 -4.36 13.78
CA ASP A 127 -11.66 -3.44 12.78
C ASP A 127 -10.71 -3.08 11.63
N THR A 128 -9.57 -3.76 11.48
CA THR A 128 -8.66 -3.42 10.38
C THR A 128 -9.26 -3.76 9.02
N TRP A 129 -8.86 -2.98 8.00
CA TRP A 129 -9.28 -3.22 6.62
C TRP A 129 -8.70 -4.51 6.06
N PHE A 130 -7.47 -4.85 6.45
CA PHE A 130 -6.82 -6.15 6.24
C PHE A 130 -6.45 -6.71 7.60
N SER A 131 -6.73 -7.98 7.86
CA SER A 131 -6.37 -8.60 9.12
C SER A 131 -5.61 -9.89 8.81
N PRO A 132 -4.27 -9.90 8.76
CA PRO A 132 -3.53 -11.17 8.88
C PRO A 132 -3.64 -11.67 10.33
N LEU A 133 -3.49 -12.98 10.54
CA LEU A 133 -3.34 -13.52 11.88
C LEU A 133 -1.91 -13.23 12.32
N HIS A 134 -1.77 -12.43 13.37
CA HIS A 134 -0.47 -12.07 13.90
C HIS A 134 -0.38 -12.43 15.38
N TYR A 135 0.69 -13.14 15.71
CA TYR A 135 0.95 -13.70 17.03
C TYR A 135 2.39 -13.43 17.44
N ARG A 136 2.62 -13.17 18.73
CA ARG A 136 3.96 -12.92 19.24
C ARG A 136 4.21 -13.69 20.52
N VAL A 137 5.39 -14.30 20.60
CA VAL A 137 5.96 -14.88 21.83
C VAL A 137 7.16 -14.04 22.23
N ARG A 138 7.16 -13.51 23.44
CA ARG A 138 8.23 -12.65 23.98
C ARG A 138 8.83 -13.24 25.23
N ALA A 139 10.14 -13.11 25.39
CA ALA A 139 10.79 -13.37 26.66
C ALA A 139 10.48 -12.22 27.64
N ASP A 140 10.32 -12.53 28.93
CA ASP A 140 10.05 -11.53 29.98
C ASP A 140 11.34 -10.85 30.48
N PHE A 141 12.24 -10.47 29.56
CA PHE A 141 13.45 -9.70 29.87
C PHE A 141 13.92 -8.90 28.66
N GLN A 142 14.74 -7.89 28.95
CA GLN A 142 15.44 -7.10 27.94
C GLN A 142 16.92 -7.03 28.27
N ALA A 143 17.77 -7.22 27.26
CA ALA A 143 19.21 -7.15 27.38
C ALA A 143 19.84 -6.74 26.03
N PRO A 144 21.06 -6.19 26.00
CA PRO A 144 21.80 -6.03 24.76
C PRO A 144 22.00 -7.39 24.08
N PHE A 145 22.04 -7.42 22.75
CA PHE A 145 22.41 -8.64 22.04
C PHE A 145 23.80 -9.12 22.50
N PRO A 146 23.93 -10.38 22.95
CA PRO A 146 25.14 -10.87 23.61
C PRO A 146 26.24 -11.14 22.59
N THR A 147 27.09 -10.14 22.36
CA THR A 147 28.30 -10.24 21.56
C THR A 147 29.52 -9.89 22.40
N ARG A 148 30.67 -10.55 22.12
CA ARG A 148 31.95 -10.24 22.78
C ARG A 148 32.51 -8.89 22.35
N SER A 149 32.30 -8.53 21.09
CA SER A 149 32.77 -7.27 20.48
C SER A 149 31.93 -6.95 19.25
N VAL A 150 31.17 -5.85 19.31
CA VAL A 150 30.37 -5.37 18.17
C VAL A 150 31.27 -5.09 16.96
N TYR A 151 32.44 -4.49 17.18
CA TYR A 151 33.40 -4.23 16.11
C TYR A 151 33.89 -5.49 15.40
N ALA A 152 34.19 -6.55 16.16
CA ALA A 152 34.62 -7.82 15.58
C ALA A 152 33.49 -8.50 14.80
N LEU A 153 32.27 -8.46 15.35
CA LEU A 153 31.07 -8.98 14.69
C LEU A 153 30.78 -8.25 13.37
N ASP A 154 30.81 -6.91 13.37
CA ASP A 154 30.62 -6.10 12.16
C ASP A 154 31.69 -6.40 11.11
N THR A 155 32.95 -6.55 11.52
CA THR A 155 34.05 -6.89 10.61
C THR A 155 33.86 -8.28 10.01
N ALA A 156 33.37 -9.25 10.79
CA ALA A 156 33.08 -10.59 10.30
C ALA A 156 31.89 -10.61 9.34
N LEU A 157 30.82 -9.84 9.62
CA LEU A 157 29.65 -9.69 8.74
C LEU A 157 30.03 -9.09 7.38
N ARG A 158 30.95 -8.12 7.32
CA ARG A 158 31.46 -7.57 6.05
C ARG A 158 32.22 -8.58 5.20
N ARG A 159 32.70 -9.66 5.81
CA ARG A 159 33.46 -10.74 5.14
C ARG A 159 32.62 -12.00 4.93
N ALA A 160 31.37 -12.01 5.40
CA ALA A 160 30.45 -13.12 5.23
C ALA A 160 29.95 -13.19 3.78
N ASP A 161 29.27 -14.29 3.45
CA ASP A 161 28.59 -14.47 2.18
C ASP A 161 27.14 -14.90 2.46
N PRO A 162 26.13 -14.05 2.17
CA PRO A 162 26.26 -12.70 1.61
C PRO A 162 26.90 -11.70 2.61
N PRO A 163 27.57 -10.63 2.12
CA PRO A 163 28.19 -9.63 3.00
C PRO A 163 27.15 -8.63 3.53
N PHE A 164 27.34 -8.19 4.77
CA PHE A 164 26.56 -7.11 5.41
C PHE A 164 27.49 -6.07 6.02
N ASP A 165 27.11 -4.78 6.04
CA ASP A 165 27.96 -3.72 6.61
C ASP A 165 28.15 -3.87 8.14
N GLY A 166 27.20 -4.51 8.83
CA GLY A 166 27.30 -4.79 10.25
C GLY A 166 25.99 -5.27 10.85
N LEU A 167 25.92 -5.28 12.18
CA LEU A 167 24.79 -5.82 12.92
C LEU A 167 23.47 -5.11 12.58
N ALA A 168 23.51 -3.79 12.36
CA ALA A 168 22.32 -3.01 12.01
C ALA A 168 21.80 -3.34 10.59
N ASP A 169 22.70 -3.56 9.64
CA ASP A 169 22.36 -3.88 8.25
C ASP A 169 21.72 -5.27 8.15
N VAL A 170 22.35 -6.30 8.73
CA VAL A 170 21.76 -7.65 8.76
C VAL A 170 20.44 -7.69 9.53
N ALA A 171 20.33 -6.95 10.64
CA ALA A 171 19.09 -6.80 11.40
C ALA A 171 17.96 -6.19 10.54
N GLN A 172 18.26 -5.11 9.81
CA GLN A 172 17.31 -4.46 8.91
C GLN A 172 16.91 -5.39 7.76
N SER A 173 17.87 -6.08 7.13
CA SER A 173 17.61 -7.04 6.05
C SER A 173 16.71 -8.20 6.51
N LEU A 174 16.89 -8.67 7.75
CA LEU A 174 16.07 -9.73 8.34
C LEU A 174 14.72 -9.22 8.89
N GLY A 175 14.53 -7.91 9.01
CA GLY A 175 13.36 -7.29 9.64
C GLY A 175 13.32 -7.42 11.18
N ILE A 176 14.45 -7.74 11.81
CA ILE A 176 14.54 -8.10 13.23
C ILE A 176 15.21 -6.97 14.00
N ASN A 177 14.58 -6.50 15.08
CA ASN A 177 15.15 -5.45 15.92
C ASN A 177 16.13 -6.01 16.97
N ILE A 178 17.39 -6.24 16.58
CA ILE A 178 18.46 -6.74 17.48
C ILE A 178 19.66 -5.79 17.62
N ALA A 179 19.69 -4.69 16.86
CA ALA A 179 20.78 -3.70 16.90
C ALA A 179 20.54 -2.57 17.93
N GLY A 180 19.44 -2.64 18.69
CA GLY A 180 19.14 -1.68 19.75
C GLY A 180 19.94 -1.91 21.03
N ALA A 181 20.01 -0.88 21.89
CA ALA A 181 20.71 -0.96 23.18
C ALA A 181 20.11 -2.01 24.14
N LEU A 182 18.80 -2.20 24.07
CA LEU A 182 18.07 -3.25 24.78
C LEU A 182 17.16 -3.96 23.79
N VAL A 183 17.27 -5.28 23.75
CA VAL A 183 16.51 -6.17 22.87
C VAL A 183 15.66 -7.07 23.74
N GLU A 184 14.39 -7.23 23.35
CA GLU A 184 13.47 -8.20 23.93
C GLU A 184 13.42 -9.43 23.00
N PRO A 185 13.97 -10.59 23.40
CA PRO A 185 13.89 -11.79 22.57
C PRO A 185 12.45 -12.12 22.19
N THR A 186 12.21 -12.24 20.89
CA THR A 186 10.84 -12.31 20.35
C THR A 186 10.76 -13.24 19.13
N ILE A 187 9.69 -14.04 19.06
CA ILE A 187 9.22 -14.68 17.83
C ILE A 187 7.93 -13.97 17.41
N SER A 188 7.94 -13.34 16.23
CA SER A 188 6.73 -12.77 15.62
C SER A 188 6.27 -13.69 14.49
N ILE A 189 5.01 -14.09 14.52
CA ILE A 189 4.40 -15.05 13.60
C ILE A 189 3.26 -14.36 12.87
N SER A 190 3.28 -14.43 11.55
CA SER A 190 2.22 -13.95 10.67
C SER A 190 1.72 -15.09 9.79
N VAL A 191 0.40 -15.25 9.69
CA VAL A 191 -0.24 -16.18 8.77
C VAL A 191 -1.12 -15.37 7.83
N SER A 192 -0.80 -15.43 6.54
CA SER A 192 -1.58 -14.80 5.48
C SER A 192 -2.85 -15.61 5.21
N PRO A 193 -3.97 -14.95 4.92
CA PRO A 193 -5.22 -15.62 4.59
C PRO A 193 -5.10 -16.43 3.28
N PRO A 194 -5.85 -17.55 3.15
CA PRO A 194 -5.86 -18.36 1.93
C PRO A 194 -6.70 -17.75 0.81
N ALA A 195 -7.41 -16.65 1.05
CA ALA A 195 -8.20 -15.98 0.03
C ALA A 195 -8.25 -14.48 0.29
N ASP A 196 -8.27 -13.68 -0.79
CA ASP A 196 -8.54 -12.24 -0.72
C ASP A 196 -9.26 -11.73 -1.97
N LEU A 197 -9.85 -10.53 -1.85
CA LEU A 197 -10.46 -9.79 -2.95
C LEU A 197 -9.38 -9.26 -3.91
N ILE A 198 -9.67 -9.34 -5.20
CA ILE A 198 -8.84 -8.74 -6.26
C ILE A 198 -9.36 -7.33 -6.53
N MET A 199 -8.79 -6.35 -5.82
CA MET A 199 -9.32 -4.98 -5.73
C MET A 199 -9.54 -4.33 -7.09
N GLU A 200 -8.60 -4.51 -8.02
CA GLU A 200 -8.66 -3.99 -9.38
C GLU A 200 -9.77 -4.62 -10.24
N SER A 201 -10.22 -5.82 -9.89
CA SER A 201 -11.29 -6.53 -10.58
C SER A 201 -12.65 -6.40 -9.89
N CYS A 202 -12.68 -5.86 -8.67
CA CYS A 202 -13.90 -5.60 -7.93
C CYS A 202 -14.39 -4.17 -8.20
N LYS A 203 -15.68 -4.00 -8.47
CA LYS A 203 -16.26 -2.68 -8.75
C LYS A 203 -17.73 -2.61 -8.39
N LEU A 204 -18.19 -1.42 -8.01
CA LEU A 204 -19.60 -1.07 -7.92
C LEU A 204 -19.90 -0.05 -9.03
N SER A 205 -20.84 -0.36 -9.90
CA SER A 205 -21.27 0.57 -10.95
C SER A 205 -22.70 0.24 -11.39
N ASN A 206 -23.53 1.28 -11.55
CA ASN A 206 -24.90 1.13 -12.03
C ASN A 206 -25.73 0.16 -11.18
N ASN A 207 -25.63 0.26 -9.84
CA ASN A 207 -26.21 -0.67 -8.86
C ASN A 207 -25.60 -2.08 -8.85
N GLU A 208 -24.73 -2.45 -9.77
CA GLU A 208 -24.16 -3.78 -9.82
C GLU A 208 -22.80 -3.82 -9.11
N LEU A 209 -22.67 -4.66 -8.08
CA LEU A 209 -21.41 -4.98 -7.43
C LEU A 209 -20.83 -6.26 -8.02
N THR A 210 -19.70 -6.13 -8.71
CA THR A 210 -18.86 -7.24 -9.15
C THR A 210 -17.77 -7.51 -8.11
N LEU A 211 -17.66 -8.75 -7.64
CA LEU A 211 -16.63 -9.21 -6.72
C LEU A 211 -15.82 -10.34 -7.34
N VAL A 212 -14.50 -10.25 -7.21
CA VAL A 212 -13.55 -11.26 -7.63
C VAL A 212 -12.67 -11.64 -6.45
N ILE A 213 -12.60 -12.93 -6.14
CA ILE A 213 -11.78 -13.50 -5.07
C ILE A 213 -10.79 -14.47 -5.68
N HIS A 214 -9.52 -14.35 -5.30
CA HIS A 214 -8.55 -15.43 -5.47
C HIS A 214 -8.42 -16.18 -4.16
N ALA A 215 -8.51 -17.50 -4.25
CA ALA A 215 -8.31 -18.43 -3.17
C ALA A 215 -7.21 -19.43 -3.52
N HIS A 216 -6.51 -19.91 -2.50
CA HIS A 216 -5.54 -20.98 -2.58
C HIS A 216 -6.21 -22.24 -3.18
N PRO A 217 -5.54 -22.99 -4.07
CA PRO A 217 -6.14 -24.14 -4.78
C PRO A 217 -6.64 -25.25 -3.84
N ASN A 218 -6.05 -25.38 -2.66
CA ASN A 218 -6.47 -26.38 -1.67
C ASN A 218 -7.44 -25.83 -0.60
N LEU A 219 -7.94 -24.59 -0.77
CA LEU A 219 -8.91 -24.03 0.16
C LEU A 219 -10.30 -24.65 -0.06
N GLU A 220 -10.94 -25.08 1.02
CA GLU A 220 -12.34 -25.47 1.00
C GLU A 220 -13.23 -24.21 0.91
N ILE A 221 -13.91 -24.03 -0.22
CA ILE A 221 -14.73 -22.84 -0.50
C ILE A 221 -15.88 -22.66 0.50
N SER A 222 -16.37 -23.74 1.13
CA SER A 222 -17.41 -23.70 2.16
C SER A 222 -17.00 -22.86 3.39
N CYS A 223 -15.69 -22.67 3.59
CA CYS A 223 -15.13 -21.86 4.67
C CYS A 223 -15.10 -20.36 4.34
N LEU A 224 -15.46 -19.95 3.13
CA LEU A 224 -15.56 -18.55 2.73
C LEU A 224 -16.95 -18.00 3.03
N ASP A 225 -16.98 -16.84 3.67
CA ASP A 225 -18.19 -16.06 3.82
C ASP A 225 -17.99 -14.62 3.35
N VAL A 226 -18.87 -14.16 2.47
CA VAL A 226 -18.85 -12.84 1.88
C VAL A 226 -20.16 -12.16 2.22
N SER A 227 -20.05 -11.07 2.96
CA SER A 227 -21.18 -10.22 3.33
C SER A 227 -21.03 -8.84 2.71
N VAL A 228 -22.13 -8.28 2.23
CA VAL A 228 -22.19 -6.97 1.60
C VAL A 228 -23.19 -6.11 2.36
N ARG A 229 -22.81 -4.87 2.67
CA ARG A 229 -23.73 -3.83 3.16
C ARG A 229 -23.76 -2.67 2.18
N ALA A 230 -24.88 -2.52 1.47
CA ALA A 230 -25.15 -1.38 0.61
C ALA A 230 -25.54 -0.13 1.42
N VAL A 231 -25.18 1.05 0.90
CA VAL A 231 -25.46 2.39 1.45
C VAL A 231 -25.95 3.27 0.29
N PRO A 232 -26.98 4.14 0.48
CA PRO A 232 -27.56 4.66 1.72
C PRO A 232 -28.57 3.75 2.44
N GLY A 233 -28.74 2.51 2.01
CA GLY A 233 -29.60 1.52 2.65
C GLY A 233 -29.51 1.46 4.19
N LYS A 234 -30.63 1.70 4.88
CA LYS A 234 -30.68 1.77 6.36
C LYS A 234 -31.18 0.48 7.04
N ASN A 235 -31.82 -0.40 6.28
CA ASN A 235 -32.53 -1.58 6.82
C ASN A 235 -31.84 -2.91 6.46
N MET A 236 -32.34 -4.02 7.01
CA MET A 236 -31.76 -5.35 6.81
C MET A 236 -31.75 -5.79 5.33
N GLN A 237 -32.68 -5.28 4.52
CA GLN A 237 -32.76 -5.59 3.09
C GLN A 237 -31.52 -5.18 2.26
N PHE A 238 -30.68 -4.28 2.78
CA PHE A 238 -29.44 -3.82 2.14
C PHE A 238 -28.20 -4.56 2.66
N ARG A 239 -28.41 -5.64 3.40
CA ARG A 239 -27.36 -6.51 3.95
C ARG A 239 -27.53 -7.88 3.33
N HIS A 240 -26.57 -8.28 2.52
CA HIS A 240 -26.62 -9.50 1.74
C HIS A 240 -25.49 -10.42 2.18
N ARG A 241 -25.79 -11.71 2.30
CA ARG A 241 -24.78 -12.76 2.33
C ARG A 241 -24.70 -13.31 0.91
N VAL A 242 -23.54 -13.20 0.26
CA VAL A 242 -23.38 -13.40 -1.19
C VAL A 242 -22.42 -14.54 -1.54
N SER A 243 -21.97 -15.29 -0.53
CA SER A 243 -21.05 -16.43 -0.64
C SER A 243 -21.55 -17.49 -1.62
N GLY A 244 -22.87 -17.73 -1.64
CA GLY A 244 -23.51 -18.67 -2.56
C GLY A 244 -23.64 -18.18 -4.01
N ASN A 245 -23.34 -16.91 -4.29
CA ASN A 245 -23.46 -16.32 -5.62
C ASN A 245 -22.16 -16.46 -6.44
N PHE A 246 -21.09 -16.95 -5.83
CA PHE A 246 -19.80 -17.09 -6.50
C PHE A 246 -19.79 -18.29 -7.43
N THR A 247 -19.45 -18.03 -8.69
CA THR A 247 -19.05 -19.07 -9.65
C THR A 247 -17.55 -19.23 -9.57
N TRP A 248 -17.10 -20.45 -9.27
CA TRP A 248 -15.69 -20.77 -9.07
C TRP A 248 -15.09 -21.46 -10.28
N THR A 249 -13.87 -21.04 -10.64
CA THR A 249 -13.06 -21.64 -11.69
C THR A 249 -11.64 -21.85 -11.17
N ASP A 250 -10.90 -22.82 -11.71
CA ASP A 250 -9.48 -22.98 -11.42
C ASP A 250 -8.68 -22.30 -12.55
N LEU A 251 -7.91 -21.25 -12.21
CA LEU A 251 -7.11 -20.45 -13.14
C LEU A 251 -5.72 -20.22 -12.55
N ASP A 252 -4.66 -20.47 -13.32
CA ASP A 252 -3.25 -20.24 -12.93
C ASP A 252 -2.86 -20.85 -11.58
N GLY A 253 -3.36 -22.06 -11.28
CA GLY A 253 -3.08 -22.76 -10.03
C GLY A 253 -3.75 -22.14 -8.80
N ARG A 254 -4.82 -21.35 -9.00
CA ARG A 254 -5.64 -20.75 -7.95
C ARG A 254 -7.12 -21.00 -8.23
N LYS A 255 -7.93 -20.87 -7.17
CA LYS A 255 -9.39 -20.83 -7.28
C LYS A 255 -9.83 -19.38 -7.45
N THR A 256 -10.50 -19.08 -8.55
CA THR A 256 -11.04 -17.75 -8.83
C THR A 256 -12.56 -17.79 -8.74
N GLY A 257 -13.09 -17.05 -7.78
CA GLY A 257 -14.53 -16.88 -7.59
C GLY A 257 -14.98 -15.54 -8.14
N VAL A 258 -16.03 -15.54 -8.95
CA VAL A 258 -16.68 -14.31 -9.44
C VAL A 258 -18.14 -14.29 -9.00
N ALA A 259 -18.58 -13.19 -8.40
CA ALA A 259 -19.97 -12.97 -8.05
C ALA A 259 -20.42 -11.57 -8.51
N THR A 260 -21.69 -11.51 -8.89
CA THR A 260 -22.38 -10.26 -9.23
C THR A 260 -23.60 -10.13 -8.34
N VAL A 261 -23.81 -8.94 -7.79
CA VAL A 261 -24.89 -8.65 -6.84
C VAL A 261 -25.52 -7.33 -7.23
N ASP A 262 -26.82 -7.34 -7.49
CA ASP A 262 -27.58 -6.11 -7.67
C ASP A 262 -27.87 -5.46 -6.30
N LEU A 263 -27.46 -4.20 -6.16
CA LEU A 263 -27.57 -3.39 -4.97
C LEU A 263 -28.37 -2.13 -5.33
N GLU A 264 -29.69 -2.29 -5.37
CA GLU A 264 -30.64 -1.24 -5.74
C GLU A 264 -30.35 0.08 -4.99
N ASP A 265 -30.16 1.15 -5.77
CA ASP A 265 -29.84 2.51 -5.33
C ASP A 265 -28.64 2.65 -4.38
N ALA A 266 -27.70 1.70 -4.43
CA ALA A 266 -26.46 1.80 -3.66
C ALA A 266 -25.48 2.79 -4.31
N ASN A 267 -25.02 3.76 -3.53
CA ASN A 267 -23.90 4.62 -3.91
C ASN A 267 -22.55 4.06 -3.42
N SER A 268 -22.60 3.13 -2.48
CA SER A 268 -21.43 2.48 -1.91
C SER A 268 -21.80 1.14 -1.28
N ALA A 269 -20.83 0.23 -1.23
CA ALA A 269 -20.99 -1.09 -0.65
C ALA A 269 -19.77 -1.43 0.21
N LEU A 270 -20.02 -1.81 1.47
CA LEU A 270 -19.01 -2.40 2.34
C LEU A 270 -19.04 -3.91 2.15
N VAL A 271 -17.95 -4.45 1.63
CA VAL A 271 -17.72 -5.89 1.50
C VAL A 271 -16.90 -6.38 2.68
N MET A 272 -17.30 -7.51 3.24
CA MET A 272 -16.64 -8.18 4.34
C MET A 272 -16.36 -9.63 3.92
N LEU A 273 -15.09 -9.97 3.76
CA LEU A 273 -14.63 -11.33 3.49
C LEU A 273 -14.18 -11.97 4.80
N VAL A 274 -14.75 -13.12 5.09
CA VAL A 274 -14.44 -13.97 6.23
C VAL A 274 -13.93 -15.31 5.70
N VAL A 275 -12.88 -15.81 6.33
CA VAL A 275 -12.36 -17.16 6.09
C VAL A 275 -12.37 -17.91 7.42
N GLY A 276 -13.11 -19.02 7.46
CA GLY A 276 -13.38 -19.75 8.68
C GLY A 276 -14.14 -18.89 9.69
N LYS A 277 -13.49 -18.52 10.80
CA LYS A 277 -14.08 -17.69 11.87
C LYS A 277 -13.54 -16.26 11.91
N HIS A 278 -12.69 -15.87 10.96
CA HIS A 278 -11.96 -14.61 11.00
C HIS A 278 -12.26 -13.75 9.78
N THR A 279 -12.58 -12.48 10.04
CA THR A 279 -12.61 -11.46 9.00
C THR A 279 -11.20 -11.25 8.48
N VAL A 280 -11.03 -11.42 7.18
CA VAL A 280 -9.77 -11.22 6.46
C VAL A 280 -9.71 -9.83 5.85
N ARG A 281 -10.84 -9.42 5.26
CA ARG A 281 -10.94 -8.21 4.45
C ARG A 281 -12.21 -7.45 4.79
N ARG A 282 -12.06 -6.14 4.90
CA ARG A 282 -13.15 -5.18 4.75
C ARG A 282 -12.76 -4.24 3.64
N GLN A 283 -13.70 -3.88 2.78
CA GLN A 283 -13.42 -2.93 1.71
C GLN A 283 -14.68 -2.17 1.31
N TRP A 284 -14.55 -0.85 1.14
CA TRP A 284 -15.58 -0.05 0.50
C TRP A 284 -15.36 -0.01 -1.01
N PHE A 285 -16.44 -0.26 -1.74
CA PHE A 285 -16.56 0.05 -3.16
C PHE A 285 -17.55 1.19 -3.30
N LEU A 286 -17.18 2.21 -4.07
CA LEU A 286 -17.99 3.40 -4.30
C LEU A 286 -18.45 3.38 -5.75
N ASP A 287 -19.72 3.66 -6.01
CA ASP A 287 -20.23 3.84 -7.36
C ASP A 287 -19.72 5.20 -7.89
N PRO A 288 -18.91 5.25 -8.96
CA PRO A 288 -18.37 6.52 -9.46
C PRO A 288 -19.44 7.49 -9.95
N THR A 289 -20.63 7.00 -10.31
CA THR A 289 -21.75 7.80 -10.84
C THR A 289 -22.73 8.28 -9.78
N LYS A 290 -22.71 7.68 -8.57
CA LYS A 290 -23.67 7.97 -7.49
C LYS A 290 -23.02 8.41 -6.19
N ALA A 291 -21.80 7.98 -5.91
CA ALA A 291 -21.11 8.32 -4.67
C ALA A 291 -20.88 9.82 -4.59
N PRO A 292 -21.28 10.48 -3.49
CA PRO A 292 -21.05 11.90 -3.35
C PRO A 292 -19.54 12.18 -3.29
N ASN A 293 -19.12 13.27 -3.94
CA ASN A 293 -17.76 13.75 -3.76
C ASN A 293 -17.61 14.38 -2.37
N LEU A 294 -17.04 13.62 -1.43
CA LEU A 294 -16.87 14.08 -0.04
C LEU A 294 -15.98 15.33 0.07
N ARG A 295 -15.07 15.55 -0.88
CA ARG A 295 -14.22 16.75 -0.90
C ARG A 295 -15.05 18.00 -1.25
N LEU A 296 -15.96 17.88 -2.22
CA LEU A 296 -16.95 18.92 -2.53
C LEU A 296 -17.88 19.16 -1.34
N VAL A 297 -18.40 18.10 -0.72
CA VAL A 297 -19.28 18.22 0.46
C VAL A 297 -18.58 18.97 1.60
N ALA A 298 -17.31 18.63 1.88
CA ALA A 298 -16.52 19.30 2.90
C ALA A 298 -16.34 20.80 2.60
N MET A 299 -15.93 21.15 1.38
CA MET A 299 -15.77 22.55 0.96
C MET A 299 -17.10 23.33 1.05
N ASN A 300 -18.17 22.76 0.51
CA ASN A 300 -19.49 23.39 0.49
C ASN A 300 -20.11 23.56 1.89
N THR A 301 -19.69 22.74 2.86
CA THR A 301 -20.13 22.85 4.27
C THR A 301 -19.64 24.15 4.91
N PHE A 302 -18.44 24.61 4.53
CA PHE A 302 -17.82 25.82 5.10
C PHE A 302 -17.93 27.04 4.17
N ASP A 303 -18.16 26.84 2.87
CA ASP A 303 -18.50 27.88 1.90
C ASP A 303 -19.77 27.49 1.15
N LYS A 304 -20.91 27.93 1.67
CA LYS A 304 -22.23 27.57 1.13
C LYS A 304 -22.36 27.95 -0.35
N ASP A 305 -22.74 26.98 -1.16
CA ASP A 305 -22.87 27.06 -2.62
C ASP A 305 -21.54 27.38 -3.34
N LEU A 306 -20.41 27.22 -2.63
CA LEU A 306 -19.06 27.61 -3.05
C LEU A 306 -18.97 29.07 -3.50
N ARG A 307 -19.68 30.00 -2.85
CA ARG A 307 -19.76 31.40 -3.31
C ARG A 307 -18.41 32.10 -3.25
N ARG A 308 -17.70 32.01 -2.12
CA ARG A 308 -16.39 32.66 -1.97
C ARG A 308 -15.34 31.99 -2.85
N PHE A 309 -15.41 30.67 -2.96
CA PHE A 309 -14.58 29.88 -3.86
C PHE A 309 -14.76 30.30 -5.32
N LYS A 310 -16.00 30.40 -5.82
CA LYS A 310 -16.29 30.83 -7.19
C LYS A 310 -15.81 32.26 -7.44
N ALA A 311 -16.03 33.18 -6.50
CA ALA A 311 -15.52 34.54 -6.62
C ALA A 311 -13.97 34.58 -6.65
N ALA A 312 -13.30 33.74 -5.87
CA ALA A 312 -11.84 33.61 -5.91
C ALA A 312 -11.35 32.97 -7.23
N LEU A 313 -12.12 32.05 -7.82
CA LEU A 313 -11.76 31.39 -9.07
C LEU A 313 -12.00 32.28 -10.30
N PHE A 314 -13.10 33.05 -10.32
CA PHE A 314 -13.57 33.75 -11.51
C PHE A 314 -13.51 35.28 -11.43
N ASP A 315 -13.56 35.89 -10.25
CA ASP A 315 -13.77 37.34 -10.11
C ASP A 315 -12.62 38.08 -9.42
N THR A 316 -11.67 37.38 -8.80
CA THR A 316 -10.61 38.04 -8.03
C THR A 316 -9.52 38.67 -8.92
N ASP A 317 -8.95 39.79 -8.47
CA ASP A 317 -7.74 40.38 -9.05
C ASP A 317 -6.48 40.08 -8.21
N GLN A 318 -6.61 39.26 -7.17
CA GLN A 318 -5.51 38.87 -6.30
C GLN A 318 -4.99 37.49 -6.69
N SER A 319 -3.77 37.41 -7.23
CA SER A 319 -3.16 36.15 -7.69
C SER A 319 -3.20 35.05 -6.64
N ARG A 320 -2.87 35.36 -5.40
CA ARG A 320 -2.91 34.41 -4.28
C ARG A 320 -4.30 33.79 -4.05
N HIS A 321 -5.38 34.56 -4.19
CA HIS A 321 -6.74 34.01 -4.05
C HIS A 321 -7.09 33.11 -5.23
N PHE A 322 -6.67 33.47 -6.44
CA PHE A 322 -6.86 32.64 -7.63
C PHE A 322 -6.10 31.31 -7.52
N GLU A 323 -4.82 31.34 -7.12
CA GLU A 323 -3.98 30.15 -6.87
C GLU A 323 -4.62 29.23 -5.82
N GLN A 324 -5.11 29.80 -4.71
CA GLN A 324 -5.82 29.05 -3.68
C GLN A 324 -7.13 28.43 -4.20
N ALA A 325 -7.86 29.13 -5.06
CA ALA A 325 -9.06 28.61 -5.68
C ALA A 325 -8.76 27.47 -6.67
N VAL A 326 -7.69 27.58 -7.46
CA VAL A 326 -7.21 26.50 -8.33
C VAL A 326 -6.80 25.29 -7.50
N ALA A 327 -6.08 25.48 -6.40
CA ALA A 327 -5.74 24.40 -5.47
C ALA A 327 -7.00 23.74 -4.89
N GLY A 328 -8.00 24.53 -4.49
CA GLY A 328 -9.29 24.02 -4.02
C GLY A 328 -10.06 23.23 -5.10
N LEU A 329 -10.00 23.67 -6.36
CA LEU A 329 -10.60 22.93 -7.49
C LEU A 329 -9.91 21.58 -7.68
N LEU A 330 -8.58 21.57 -7.73
CA LEU A 330 -7.78 20.35 -7.87
C LEU A 330 -8.01 19.39 -6.69
N PHE A 331 -8.11 19.91 -5.48
CA PHE A 331 -8.50 19.13 -4.31
C PHE A 331 -9.88 18.48 -4.53
N MET A 332 -10.91 19.24 -4.92
CA MET A 332 -12.24 18.69 -5.17
C MET A 332 -12.25 17.66 -6.33
N LEU A 333 -11.44 17.86 -7.37
CA LEU A 333 -11.23 16.88 -8.45
C LEU A 333 -10.43 15.64 -8.00
N GLY A 334 -9.80 15.72 -6.84
CA GLY A 334 -9.25 14.59 -6.10
C GLY A 334 -7.75 14.45 -6.10
N PHE A 335 -7.06 15.45 -6.66
CA PHE A 335 -5.63 15.62 -6.54
C PHE A 335 -5.22 16.01 -5.10
N ILE A 336 -3.92 15.96 -4.84
CA ILE A 336 -3.29 16.38 -3.58
C ILE A 336 -2.42 17.61 -3.86
N PRO A 337 -3.00 18.83 -3.78
CA PRO A 337 -2.25 20.05 -4.03
C PRO A 337 -1.47 20.51 -2.79
N ALA A 338 -0.30 21.08 -3.02
CA ALA A 338 0.52 21.78 -2.04
C ALA A 338 1.00 23.10 -2.62
N ALA A 339 0.88 24.19 -1.85
CA ALA A 339 1.45 25.49 -2.19
C ALA A 339 2.82 25.62 -1.51
N PRO A 340 3.93 25.64 -2.25
CA PRO A 340 5.26 25.82 -1.68
C PRO A 340 5.37 27.18 -0.97
N ASN A 341 6.15 27.23 0.10
CA ASN A 341 6.43 28.48 0.82
C ASN A 341 7.77 29.06 0.36
N GLU A 342 7.92 29.27 -0.96
CA GLU A 342 9.10 29.82 -1.61
C GLU A 342 8.69 30.66 -2.82
N THR A 343 9.37 31.78 -3.07
CA THR A 343 8.98 32.77 -4.08
C THR A 343 9.33 32.31 -5.50
N ASP A 344 10.38 31.50 -5.64
CA ASP A 344 10.82 30.96 -6.95
C ASP A 344 10.28 29.56 -7.24
N ALA A 345 9.42 29.03 -6.38
CA ALA A 345 8.71 27.79 -6.60
C ALA A 345 7.55 27.97 -7.61
N PRO A 346 7.04 26.86 -8.19
CA PRO A 346 5.77 26.92 -8.90
C PRO A 346 4.63 27.29 -7.95
N ASP A 347 3.60 27.94 -8.48
CA ASP A 347 2.43 28.36 -7.68
C ASP A 347 1.82 27.17 -6.91
N LEU A 348 1.72 25.99 -7.54
CA LEU A 348 1.36 24.73 -6.86
C LEU A 348 2.23 23.55 -7.31
N ILE A 349 2.47 22.63 -6.39
CA ILE A 349 2.94 21.27 -6.65
C ILE A 349 1.80 20.32 -6.32
N VAL A 350 1.45 19.46 -7.26
CA VAL A 350 0.24 18.64 -7.17
C VAL A 350 0.60 17.19 -7.45
N MET A 351 -0.01 16.27 -6.69
CA MET A 351 0.20 14.84 -6.86
C MET A 351 -1.12 14.11 -7.13
N THR A 352 -1.10 13.12 -8.03
CA THR A 352 -2.20 12.16 -8.18
C THR A 352 -2.09 11.05 -7.12
N PRO A 353 -3.19 10.34 -6.78
CA PRO A 353 -3.10 9.15 -5.93
C PRO A 353 -2.12 8.08 -6.44
N GLY A 354 -1.96 7.93 -7.75
CA GLY A 354 -0.95 7.06 -8.39
C GLY A 354 0.49 7.56 -8.30
N GLY A 355 0.74 8.74 -7.72
CA GLY A 355 2.08 9.27 -7.45
C GLY A 355 2.67 10.13 -8.58
N ARG A 356 1.91 10.49 -9.61
CA ARG A 356 2.38 11.38 -10.67
C ARG A 356 2.45 12.82 -10.17
N LEU A 357 3.56 13.49 -10.48
CA LEU A 357 3.80 14.88 -10.11
C LEU A 357 3.33 15.84 -11.20
N VAL A 358 2.71 16.95 -10.78
CA VAL A 358 2.19 18.00 -11.65
C VAL A 358 2.63 19.35 -11.08
N LEU A 359 3.28 20.17 -11.90
CA LEU A 359 3.67 21.54 -11.59
C LEU A 359 2.66 22.49 -12.19
N VAL A 360 2.10 23.38 -11.37
CA VAL A 360 1.04 24.30 -11.80
C VAL A 360 1.49 25.74 -11.62
N GLU A 361 1.36 26.53 -12.68
CA GLU A 361 1.34 28.00 -12.59
C GLU A 361 -0.07 28.50 -12.85
N CYS A 362 -0.45 29.56 -12.17
CA CYS A 362 -1.73 30.24 -12.31
C CYS A 362 -1.51 31.67 -12.83
N THR A 363 -2.36 32.13 -13.74
CA THR A 363 -2.44 33.55 -14.10
C THR A 363 -3.84 33.92 -14.57
N PHE A 364 -4.18 35.20 -14.47
CA PHE A 364 -5.35 35.78 -15.14
C PHE A 364 -4.94 36.88 -16.13
N LYS A 365 -3.63 37.03 -16.41
CA LYS A 365 -3.10 38.03 -17.34
C LYS A 365 -2.48 37.33 -18.55
N THR A 366 -3.04 37.60 -19.72
CA THR A 366 -2.57 37.01 -20.98
C THR A 366 -1.14 37.41 -21.32
N SER A 367 -0.69 38.59 -20.87
CA SER A 367 0.68 39.09 -21.06
C SER A 367 1.75 38.32 -20.28
N GLU A 368 1.39 37.50 -19.28
CA GLU A 368 2.35 36.75 -18.45
C GLU A 368 2.56 35.31 -18.93
N ILE A 369 1.79 34.86 -19.91
CA ILE A 369 1.70 33.45 -20.32
C ILE A 369 3.03 32.90 -20.83
N GLU A 370 3.70 33.59 -21.77
CA GLU A 370 4.98 33.11 -22.34
C GLU A 370 6.07 32.99 -21.27
N ASN A 371 6.15 33.98 -20.37
CA ASN A 371 7.11 33.97 -19.27
C ASN A 371 6.83 32.82 -18.29
N LYS A 372 5.56 32.58 -17.93
CA LYS A 372 5.18 31.47 -17.05
C LYS A 372 5.41 30.09 -17.70
N ILE A 373 5.22 29.96 -19.02
CA ILE A 373 5.58 28.74 -19.75
C ILE A 373 7.09 28.46 -19.65
N GLY A 374 7.93 29.47 -19.92
CA GLY A 374 9.39 29.31 -19.81
C GLY A 374 9.82 28.84 -18.41
N LYS A 375 9.31 29.50 -17.36
CA LYS A 375 9.58 29.11 -15.97
C LYS A 375 9.09 27.71 -15.63
N LEU A 376 7.92 27.30 -16.12
CA LEU A 376 7.40 25.94 -15.91
C LEU A 376 8.30 24.88 -16.51
N VAL A 377 8.80 25.12 -17.72
CA VAL A 377 9.74 24.21 -18.40
C VAL A 377 11.02 24.08 -17.58
N ASP A 378 11.63 25.20 -17.19
CA ASP A 378 12.86 25.19 -16.39
C ASP A 378 12.69 24.43 -15.06
N ARG A 379 11.57 24.65 -14.38
CA ARG A 379 11.24 23.97 -13.12
C ARG A 379 10.96 22.49 -13.30
N ARG A 380 10.27 22.10 -14.39
CA ARG A 380 10.04 20.69 -14.74
C ARG A 380 11.37 19.97 -14.93
N GLU A 381 12.29 20.53 -15.72
CA GLU A 381 13.60 19.93 -15.97
C GLU A 381 14.47 19.86 -14.70
N ALA A 382 14.44 20.92 -13.88
CA ALA A 382 15.14 20.92 -12.59
C ALA A 382 14.64 19.81 -11.66
N LEU A 383 13.31 19.64 -11.56
CA LEU A 383 12.70 18.60 -10.75
C LEU A 383 12.99 17.20 -11.29
N LYS A 384 12.90 17.01 -12.61
CA LYS A 384 13.25 15.76 -13.28
C LYS A 384 14.69 15.34 -12.99
N LYS A 385 15.63 16.31 -13.05
CA LYS A 385 17.04 16.10 -12.71
C LYS A 385 17.23 15.70 -11.23
N ALA A 386 16.46 16.28 -10.32
CA ALA A 386 16.54 15.97 -8.89
C ALA A 386 15.98 14.59 -8.53
N ILE A 387 14.90 14.16 -9.19
CA ILE A 387 14.26 12.85 -8.94
C ILE A 387 15.10 11.69 -9.52
N GLY A 388 15.80 11.93 -10.64
CA GLY A 388 16.60 10.91 -11.33
C GLY A 388 15.75 9.99 -12.23
N SER A 389 16.43 9.11 -12.97
CA SER A 389 15.85 8.33 -14.09
C SER A 389 15.19 7.00 -13.71
N SER A 390 14.66 6.87 -12.49
CA SER A 390 14.03 5.63 -12.02
C SER A 390 12.50 5.71 -12.06
N SER A 391 11.90 5.31 -13.19
CA SER A 391 10.44 5.13 -13.47
C SER A 391 9.81 6.20 -14.40
N HIS A 392 8.76 5.82 -15.14
CA HIS A 392 7.94 6.73 -15.96
C HIS A 392 6.99 7.60 -15.12
N LEU A 393 6.84 7.30 -13.82
CA LEU A 393 6.14 8.14 -12.84
C LEU A 393 6.96 9.37 -12.43
N THR A 394 8.22 9.47 -12.87
CA THR A 394 9.14 10.55 -12.49
C THR A 394 9.16 11.74 -13.44
N ASP A 395 8.42 11.70 -14.57
CA ASP A 395 8.35 12.83 -15.48
C ASP A 395 7.24 13.81 -15.04
N PRO A 396 7.58 14.99 -14.50
CA PRO A 396 6.58 15.89 -13.96
C PRO A 396 5.77 16.54 -15.09
N VAL A 397 4.45 16.61 -14.95
CA VAL A 397 3.58 17.27 -15.92
C VAL A 397 3.56 18.77 -15.64
N ALA A 398 3.81 19.60 -16.65
CA ALA A 398 3.69 21.06 -16.53
C ALA A 398 2.29 21.53 -16.95
N VAL A 399 1.64 22.31 -16.10
CA VAL A 399 0.29 22.85 -16.32
C VAL A 399 0.28 24.35 -16.09
N LEU A 400 -0.18 25.11 -17.08
CA LEU A 400 -0.49 26.53 -16.93
C LEU A 400 -2.00 26.68 -16.86
N VAL A 401 -2.49 27.24 -15.76
CA VAL A 401 -3.91 27.57 -15.56
C VAL A 401 -4.10 29.06 -15.81
N CYS A 402 -4.94 29.38 -16.79
CA CYS A 402 -5.35 30.73 -17.10
C CYS A 402 -6.86 30.91 -16.93
N ARG A 403 -7.28 31.93 -16.19
CA ARG A 403 -8.72 32.24 -16.05
C ARG A 403 -9.37 32.69 -17.37
N VAL A 404 -8.58 33.23 -18.30
CA VAL A 404 -9.06 33.88 -19.52
C VAL A 404 -9.53 32.82 -20.53
N PRO A 405 -10.63 33.07 -21.29
CA PRO A 405 -11.07 32.18 -22.36
C PRO A 405 -10.00 31.94 -23.43
N ARG A 406 -9.98 30.75 -24.02
CA ARG A 406 -8.94 30.31 -24.97
C ARG A 406 -8.79 31.22 -26.19
N GLU A 407 -9.91 31.75 -26.68
CA GLU A 407 -9.98 32.66 -27.84
C GLU A 407 -9.29 34.01 -27.59
N ASN A 408 -9.20 34.43 -26.32
CA ASN A 408 -8.60 35.70 -25.91
C ASN A 408 -7.10 35.57 -25.61
N ILE A 409 -6.52 34.39 -25.83
CA ILE A 409 -5.10 34.12 -25.60
C ILE A 409 -4.38 34.01 -26.95
N VAL A 410 -3.69 35.09 -27.34
CA VAL A 410 -3.01 35.24 -28.63
C VAL A 410 -1.94 34.16 -28.87
N HIS A 411 -1.20 33.75 -27.83
CA HIS A 411 -0.05 32.83 -27.93
C HIS A 411 -0.29 31.45 -27.29
N ALA A 412 -1.54 31.02 -27.17
CA ALA A 412 -1.82 29.77 -26.47
C ALA A 412 -1.36 28.49 -27.21
N SER A 413 -0.93 28.59 -28.47
CA SER A 413 -0.21 27.51 -29.15
C SER A 413 1.20 27.27 -28.57
N ALA A 414 1.85 28.30 -28.01
CA ALA A 414 3.21 28.18 -27.46
C ALA A 414 3.29 27.14 -26.33
N ALA A 415 2.23 27.01 -25.52
CA ALA A 415 2.20 26.00 -24.45
C ALA A 415 2.39 24.59 -25.00
N LYS A 416 1.81 24.30 -26.17
CA LYS A 416 1.92 22.99 -26.82
C LYS A 416 3.34 22.69 -27.28
N ASP A 417 4.03 23.68 -27.85
CA ASP A 417 5.40 23.51 -28.36
C ASP A 417 6.38 23.13 -27.24
N TYR A 418 6.07 23.49 -25.99
CA TYR A 418 6.85 23.16 -24.80
C TYR A 418 6.28 21.98 -23.98
N GLU A 419 5.28 21.27 -24.51
CA GLU A 419 4.57 20.18 -23.83
C GLU A 419 3.97 20.61 -22.47
N VAL A 420 3.43 21.84 -22.42
CA VAL A 420 2.72 22.39 -21.26
C VAL A 420 1.22 22.31 -21.50
N LEU A 421 0.49 21.72 -20.56
CA LEU A 421 -0.97 21.69 -20.59
C LEU A 421 -1.50 23.09 -20.24
N LEU A 422 -2.16 23.76 -21.19
CA LEU A 422 -2.85 25.02 -20.94
C LEU A 422 -4.31 24.75 -20.60
N LEU A 423 -4.71 25.06 -19.36
CA LEU A 423 -6.09 25.03 -18.91
C LEU A 423 -6.64 26.45 -18.89
N THR A 424 -7.74 26.70 -19.60
CA THR A 424 -8.35 28.04 -19.75
C THR A 424 -9.63 28.18 -18.92
N GLY A 425 -10.30 29.34 -19.00
CA GLY A 425 -11.54 29.61 -18.27
C GLY A 425 -12.61 28.52 -18.49
N GLU A 426 -12.74 28.02 -19.71
CA GLU A 426 -13.65 26.94 -20.07
C GLU A 426 -13.32 25.64 -19.32
N ASN A 427 -12.03 25.32 -19.14
CA ASN A 427 -11.60 24.15 -18.38
C ASN A 427 -11.85 24.31 -16.87
N LEU A 428 -11.81 25.54 -16.35
CA LEU A 428 -12.15 25.80 -14.94
C LEU A 428 -13.65 25.58 -14.69
N GLU A 429 -14.51 26.03 -15.61
CA GLU A 429 -15.95 25.80 -15.56
C GLU A 429 -16.31 24.31 -15.69
N GLU A 430 -15.69 23.63 -16.66
CA GLU A 430 -15.85 22.19 -16.85
C GLU A 430 -15.37 21.43 -15.59
N GLY A 431 -14.19 21.78 -15.08
CA GLY A 431 -13.62 21.20 -13.87
C GLY A 431 -14.56 21.35 -12.68
N LEU A 432 -15.14 22.53 -12.47
CA LEU A 432 -16.11 22.76 -11.40
C LEU A 432 -17.34 21.87 -11.55
N THR A 433 -17.86 21.73 -12.77
CA THR A 433 -19.00 20.85 -13.07
C THR A 433 -18.65 19.38 -12.78
N ARG A 434 -17.44 18.93 -13.12
CA ARG A 434 -16.97 17.56 -12.84
C ARG A 434 -16.86 17.25 -11.35
N THR A 435 -16.73 18.25 -10.47
CA THR A 435 -16.61 18.02 -9.02
C THR A 435 -17.85 17.39 -8.38
N HIS A 436 -19.02 17.43 -9.03
CA HIS A 436 -20.25 16.85 -8.47
C HIS A 436 -20.14 15.34 -8.24
N LEU A 437 -19.33 14.66 -9.06
CA LEU A 437 -19.03 13.24 -8.94
C LEU A 437 -17.58 13.02 -8.52
N ARG A 438 -17.27 11.79 -8.10
CA ARG A 438 -15.89 11.40 -7.83
C ARG A 438 -15.15 11.28 -9.17
N ASN A 439 -13.96 11.86 -9.24
CA ASN A 439 -13.08 11.77 -10.41
C ASN A 439 -11.86 10.89 -10.10
N ASP A 440 -11.22 10.42 -11.17
CA ASP A 440 -9.93 9.74 -11.14
C ASP A 440 -8.83 10.71 -11.66
N PRO A 441 -8.01 11.29 -10.77
CA PRO A 441 -6.96 12.24 -11.16
C PRO A 441 -5.91 11.67 -12.11
N ASP A 442 -5.56 10.39 -11.96
CA ASP A 442 -4.58 9.72 -12.82
C ASP A 442 -5.13 9.63 -14.25
N GLN A 443 -6.39 9.20 -14.39
CA GLN A 443 -7.07 9.15 -15.68
C GLN A 443 -7.26 10.53 -16.31
N LEU A 444 -7.57 11.57 -15.52
CA LEU A 444 -7.71 12.95 -16.02
C LEU A 444 -6.41 13.47 -16.64
N ILE A 445 -5.26 13.20 -16.01
CA ILE A 445 -3.96 13.59 -16.56
C ILE A 445 -3.64 12.80 -17.83
N GLU A 446 -3.92 11.49 -17.85
CA GLU A 446 -3.69 10.67 -19.04
C GLU A 446 -4.50 11.15 -20.24
N GLN A 447 -5.78 11.48 -20.03
CA GLN A 447 -6.64 12.05 -21.07
C GLN A 447 -6.11 13.41 -21.56
N ALA A 448 -5.66 14.28 -20.65
CA ALA A 448 -5.12 15.59 -21.02
C ALA A 448 -3.81 15.47 -21.82
N LEU A 449 -2.91 14.56 -21.42
CA LEU A 449 -1.66 14.30 -22.13
C LEU A 449 -1.91 13.64 -23.49
N ALA A 450 -2.88 12.73 -23.59
CA ALA A 450 -3.27 12.12 -24.87
C ALA A 450 -3.80 13.18 -25.84
N ALA A 451 -4.69 14.06 -25.38
CA ALA A 451 -5.21 15.16 -26.18
C ALA A 451 -4.12 16.12 -26.67
N LEU A 452 -3.10 16.39 -25.82
CA LEU A 452 -1.94 17.21 -26.21
C LEU A 452 -1.15 16.56 -27.36
N ARG A 453 -0.98 15.23 -27.34
CA ARG A 453 -0.26 14.45 -28.36
C ARG A 453 -1.02 14.31 -29.68
N GLU A 454 -2.31 13.98 -29.63
CA GLU A 454 -3.15 13.87 -30.85
C GLU A 454 -3.21 15.20 -31.63
N GLN A 455 -3.24 16.32 -30.90
CA GLN A 455 -3.15 17.63 -31.51
C GLN A 455 -1.77 17.90 -32.14
N ALA A 456 -0.67 17.36 -31.60
CA ALA A 456 0.66 17.48 -32.19
C ALA A 456 0.78 16.72 -33.51
N GLU A 457 0.21 15.53 -33.61
CA GLU A 457 0.26 14.68 -34.81
C GLU A 457 -0.60 15.22 -35.97
N SER A 458 -1.76 15.81 -35.68
CA SER A 458 -2.63 16.42 -36.70
C SER A 458 -1.98 17.61 -37.44
N VAL A 459 -1.14 18.40 -36.77
CA VAL A 459 -0.38 19.52 -37.38
C VAL A 459 0.71 19.01 -38.33
N VAL A 460 1.35 17.88 -38.02
CA VAL A 460 2.36 17.26 -38.88
C VAL A 460 1.74 16.68 -40.15
N SER A 461 0.53 16.11 -40.05
CA SER A 461 -0.21 15.57 -41.21
C SER A 461 -0.76 16.65 -42.16
N ALA A 462 -1.06 17.86 -41.67
CA ALA A 462 -1.51 18.98 -42.48
C ALA A 462 -0.36 19.70 -43.22
N GLY A 463 0.87 19.61 -42.72
CA GLY A 463 2.06 20.23 -43.32
C GLY A 463 2.65 19.48 -44.53
N THR A 464 2.13 18.30 -44.88
CA THR A 464 2.66 17.46 -45.98
C THR A 464 1.86 17.56 -47.29
N GLN A 465 0.80 18.36 -47.36
CA GLN A 465 0.10 18.65 -48.62
C GLN A 465 0.58 19.99 -49.21
N SER A 466 1.61 19.93 -50.04
CA SER A 466 1.96 21.02 -50.96
C SER A 466 1.01 21.03 -52.17
N PRO A 467 0.59 22.20 -52.69
CA PRO A 467 -0.21 22.26 -53.91
C PRO A 467 0.69 21.91 -55.11
N GLN A 468 0.33 20.86 -55.85
CA GLN A 468 0.96 20.60 -57.15
C GLN A 468 0.47 21.62 -58.19
N PRO A 469 1.35 22.09 -59.09
CA PRO A 469 0.99 23.02 -60.16
C PRO A 469 0.03 22.43 -61.19
#